data_AF-A0A959HET4-F1
#
_entry.id   AF-A0A959HET4-F1
#
_cell.length_a   1.000
_cell.length_b   1.000
_cell.length_c   1.000
_cell.angle_alpha   90.00
_cell.angle_beta   90.00
_cell.angle_gamma   90.00
#
_symmetry.space_group_name_H-M   'P 1'
#
loop_
_entity.id
_entity.type
_entity.pdbx_description
1 polymer ?
#
loop_
_entity_poly.entity_id
_entity_poly.type
_entity_poly.pdbx_seq_one_letter_code
_entity_poly.pdbx_strand_id
1 'polypeptide(L)'
;MRPWPGRRIRWWDGRLGLVEFTQKEDLGLGFMENKIFEAGLQEQFSPLELMKEYRDIILKYDCETESDYRHVARTGRGFRLGKIQRVQIWDIVQTYEAELHGLGYKHLGCFYNELVHYLRSHPDKVPFRHIVADEIQDLGLVKLRMLRALAPAARNDLFLTGDPLQKIYPGDTNFSKARIEVRGRRSRKLKINHRTTEQIRRYALQPILQLDFEDFDGEMARKDGYISLRSGTIPNYELFSSVEEEMDWVLESVRYYTVSRRSLRPLQNP
;
A
#
# COMPACT_ATOMS: atom_id res chain seq x y z
N MET A 1 26.15 -13.93 32.44
CA MET A 1 24.74 -14.16 32.05
C MET A 1 24.73 -14.83 30.68
N ARG A 2 24.14 -16.03 30.58
CA ARG A 2 24.01 -16.73 29.29
C ARG A 2 22.92 -16.03 28.44
N PRO A 3 23.09 -15.89 27.12
CA PRO A 3 22.03 -15.38 26.25
C PRO A 3 20.86 -16.37 26.19
N TRP A 4 19.66 -15.81 26.16
CA TRP A 4 18.37 -16.49 26.03
C TRP A 4 18.30 -17.29 24.70
N PRO A 5 17.90 -18.58 24.71
CA PRO A 5 17.73 -19.34 23.48
C PRO A 5 16.33 -19.11 22.89
N GLY A 6 16.27 -18.94 21.57
CA GLY A 6 15.06 -19.24 20.80
C GLY A 6 14.04 -18.11 20.64
N ARG A 7 14.28 -17.27 19.63
CA ARG A 7 13.38 -17.04 18.48
C ARG A 7 14.10 -16.10 17.52
N ARG A 8 14.63 -16.63 16.42
CA ARG A 8 15.03 -15.80 15.28
C ARG A 8 13.74 -15.19 14.72
N ILE A 9 13.53 -13.90 14.98
CA ILE A 9 12.68 -13.09 14.11
C ILE A 9 13.44 -13.01 12.78
N ARG A 10 13.12 -13.89 11.83
CA ARG A 10 13.57 -13.76 10.46
C ARG A 10 12.75 -12.64 9.83
N TRP A 11 13.37 -11.48 9.66
CA TRP A 11 12.93 -10.55 8.62
C TRP A 11 13.09 -11.28 7.29
N TRP A 12 12.05 -11.28 6.46
CA TRP A 12 11.98 -12.05 5.22
C TRP A 12 13.06 -11.57 4.25
N ASP A 13 14.12 -12.36 4.10
CA ASP A 13 14.97 -12.39 2.92
C ASP A 13 14.21 -13.18 1.85
N GLY A 14 13.86 -12.50 0.76
CA GLY A 14 12.81 -12.87 -0.17
C GLY A 14 13.14 -14.02 -1.11
N ARG A 15 13.22 -15.23 -0.57
CA ARG A 15 13.30 -16.47 -1.35
C ARG A 15 12.08 -17.35 -1.11
N LEU A 16 11.22 -17.51 -2.12
CA LEU A 16 10.32 -18.65 -2.23
C LEU A 16 10.99 -19.68 -3.13
N GLY A 17 11.77 -20.59 -2.54
CA GLY A 17 12.54 -21.57 -3.30
C GLY A 17 13.70 -20.94 -4.07
N LEU A 18 13.81 -21.23 -5.37
CA LEU A 18 14.88 -20.75 -6.26
C LEU A 18 14.63 -19.34 -6.82
N VAL A 19 13.50 -18.72 -6.49
CA VAL A 19 13.12 -17.41 -7.03
C VAL A 19 13.46 -16.32 -6.04
N GLU A 20 14.25 -15.34 -6.48
CA GLU A 20 14.53 -14.11 -5.74
C GLU A 20 13.52 -13.03 -6.13
N PHE A 21 12.88 -12.40 -5.14
CA PHE A 21 11.99 -11.26 -5.37
C PHE A 21 12.77 -9.96 -5.25
N THR A 22 12.87 -9.22 -6.34
CA THR A 22 13.51 -7.91 -6.33
C THR A 22 12.55 -6.90 -5.71
N GLN A 23 12.82 -6.44 -4.48
CA GLN A 23 12.36 -5.11 -4.03
C GLN A 23 13.27 -3.98 -4.55
N LYS A 24 14.40 -4.34 -5.19
CA LYS A 24 15.29 -3.38 -5.85
C LYS A 24 14.65 -2.93 -7.15
N GLU A 25 13.83 -1.88 -7.06
CA GLU A 25 13.29 -1.16 -8.22
C GLU A 25 14.40 -0.81 -9.22
N ASP A 26 15.62 -0.54 -8.73
CA ASP A 26 16.81 -0.22 -9.55
C ASP A 26 17.22 -1.33 -10.54
N LEU A 27 17.15 -2.60 -10.13
CA LEU A 27 17.53 -3.71 -11.01
C LEU A 27 16.49 -3.89 -12.12
N GLY A 28 15.21 -3.85 -11.76
CA GLY A 28 14.11 -3.91 -12.71
C GLY A 28 14.08 -2.73 -13.68
N LEU A 29 14.44 -1.53 -13.20
CA LEU A 29 14.59 -0.33 -14.04
C LEU A 29 15.71 -0.49 -15.07
N GLY A 30 16.87 -1.01 -14.66
CA GLY A 30 17.99 -1.25 -15.59
C GLY A 30 17.66 -2.26 -16.69
N PHE A 31 16.98 -3.36 -16.36
CA PHE A 31 16.50 -4.30 -17.38
C PHE A 31 15.48 -3.66 -18.33
N MET A 32 14.54 -2.88 -17.80
CA MET A 32 13.57 -2.16 -18.62
C MET A 32 14.25 -1.17 -19.58
N GLU A 33 15.25 -0.42 -19.09
CA GLU A 33 16.06 0.49 -19.90
C GLU A 33 16.75 -0.25 -21.05
N ASN A 34 17.37 -1.40 -20.77
CA ASN A 34 18.00 -2.23 -21.80
C ASN A 34 16.98 -2.68 -22.85
N LYS A 35 15.77 -3.13 -22.46
CA LYS A 35 14.75 -3.56 -23.43
C LYS A 35 14.20 -2.41 -24.28
N ILE A 36 14.09 -1.22 -23.70
CA ILE A 36 13.73 -0.02 -24.45
C ILE A 36 14.81 0.30 -25.50
N PHE A 37 16.09 0.21 -25.11
CA PHE A 37 17.23 0.44 -26.00
C PHE A 37 17.32 -0.61 -27.13
N GLU A 38 17.19 -1.89 -26.80
CA GLU A 38 17.16 -3.00 -27.77
C GLU A 38 16.03 -2.84 -28.80
N ALA A 39 14.88 -2.30 -28.37
CA ALA A 39 13.76 -2.02 -29.26
C ALA A 39 13.93 -0.73 -30.09
N GLY A 40 14.97 0.08 -29.83
CA GLY A 40 15.20 1.37 -30.49
C GLY A 40 14.17 2.45 -30.12
N LEU A 41 13.60 2.37 -28.91
CA LEU A 41 12.48 3.22 -28.47
C LEU A 41 12.85 4.16 -27.31
N GLN A 42 14.14 4.38 -27.06
CA GLN A 42 14.66 5.24 -25.98
C GLN A 42 14.26 6.72 -26.10
N GLU A 43 14.00 7.20 -27.32
CA GLU A 43 13.48 8.55 -27.58
C GLU A 43 11.97 8.65 -27.31
N GLN A 44 11.25 7.51 -27.26
CA GLN A 44 9.80 7.47 -27.11
C GLN A 44 9.35 7.17 -25.69
N PHE A 45 10.16 6.44 -24.92
CA PHE A 45 9.76 5.88 -23.64
C PHE A 45 10.83 6.06 -22.57
N SER A 46 10.40 6.58 -21.41
CA SER A 46 11.22 6.56 -20.20
C SER A 46 11.12 5.19 -19.49
N PRO A 47 12.24 4.61 -19.00
CA PRO A 47 12.21 3.38 -18.20
C PRO A 47 11.27 3.48 -17.00
N LEU A 48 11.24 4.63 -16.32
CA LEU A 48 10.37 4.86 -15.17
C LEU A 48 8.89 4.87 -15.55
N GLU A 49 8.54 5.45 -16.70
CA GLU A 49 7.15 5.50 -17.18
C GLU A 49 6.67 4.13 -17.62
N LEU A 50 7.52 3.34 -18.27
CA LEU A 50 7.21 1.97 -18.66
C LEU A 50 7.11 1.03 -17.46
N MET A 51 7.97 1.18 -16.45
CA MET A 51 7.82 0.46 -15.18
C MET A 51 6.51 0.82 -14.48
N LYS A 52 6.10 2.09 -14.50
CA LYS A 52 4.77 2.51 -14.02
C LYS A 52 3.64 1.91 -14.86
N GLU A 53 3.75 1.87 -16.18
CA GLU A 53 2.77 1.21 -17.06
C GLU A 53 2.65 -0.28 -16.75
N TYR A 54 3.79 -0.97 -16.64
CA TYR A 54 3.85 -2.38 -16.28
C TYR A 54 3.18 -2.65 -14.93
N ARG A 55 3.58 -1.94 -13.87
CA ARG A 55 3.02 -2.13 -12.53
C ARG A 55 1.57 -1.70 -12.42
N ASP A 56 1.25 -0.49 -12.86
CA ASP A 56 -0.01 0.17 -12.54
C ASP A 56 -1.10 -0.06 -13.61
N ILE A 57 -0.78 -0.73 -14.73
CA ILE A 57 -1.75 -1.18 -15.73
C ILE A 57 -1.69 -2.69 -15.93
N ILE A 58 -0.57 -3.23 -16.42
CA ILE A 58 -0.48 -4.64 -16.81
C ILE A 58 -0.67 -5.55 -15.59
N LEU A 59 0.16 -5.40 -14.56
CA LEU A 59 0.06 -6.21 -13.35
C LEU A 59 -1.17 -5.87 -12.52
N LYS A 60 -1.49 -4.58 -12.38
CA LYS A 60 -2.66 -4.11 -11.62
C LYS A 60 -3.96 -4.73 -12.11
N TYR A 61 -4.17 -4.74 -13.42
CA TYR A 61 -5.38 -5.28 -14.04
C TYR A 61 -5.26 -6.74 -14.45
N ASP A 62 -4.07 -7.34 -14.33
CA ASP A 62 -3.79 -8.76 -14.63
C ASP A 62 -4.06 -9.05 -16.10
N CYS A 63 -3.43 -8.25 -16.96
CA CYS A 63 -3.53 -8.39 -18.40
C CYS A 63 -2.70 -9.59 -18.84
N GLU A 64 -3.36 -10.63 -19.34
CA GLU A 64 -2.69 -11.85 -19.81
C GLU A 64 -2.40 -11.80 -21.31
N THR A 65 -3.15 -10.99 -22.06
CA THR A 65 -2.97 -10.80 -23.50
C THR A 65 -2.77 -9.35 -23.89
N GLU A 66 -2.17 -9.13 -25.07
CA GLU A 66 -2.06 -7.80 -25.68
C GLU A 66 -3.43 -7.14 -25.82
N SER A 67 -4.45 -7.94 -26.15
CA SER A 67 -5.83 -7.46 -26.25
C SER A 67 -6.32 -6.92 -24.90
N ASP A 68 -6.12 -7.65 -23.80
CA ASP A 68 -6.54 -7.20 -22.47
C ASP A 68 -5.91 -5.86 -22.13
N TYR A 69 -4.58 -5.78 -22.28
CA TYR A 69 -3.80 -4.59 -22.00
C TYR A 69 -4.24 -3.36 -22.84
N ARG A 70 -4.56 -3.57 -24.13
CA ARG A 70 -5.03 -2.50 -25.00
C ARG A 70 -6.38 -1.93 -24.56
N HIS A 71 -7.26 -2.74 -23.99
CA HIS A 71 -8.60 -2.32 -23.58
C HIS A 71 -8.67 -1.70 -22.18
N VAL A 72 -7.60 -1.82 -21.37
CA VAL A 72 -7.58 -1.17 -20.05
C VAL A 72 -7.61 0.35 -20.14
N ALA A 73 -8.56 0.96 -19.42
CA ALA A 73 -8.66 2.40 -19.28
C ALA A 73 -7.51 2.99 -18.44
N ARG A 74 -6.97 4.13 -18.86
CA ARG A 74 -5.83 4.83 -18.22
C ARG A 74 -6.25 6.18 -17.63
N THR A 75 -7.43 6.22 -17.02
CA THR A 75 -7.99 7.43 -16.42
C THR A 75 -6.99 8.04 -15.42
N GLY A 76 -6.78 9.35 -15.49
CA GLY A 76 -5.90 10.07 -14.56
C GLY A 76 -4.40 9.96 -14.84
N ARG A 77 -3.97 9.28 -15.91
CA ARG A 77 -2.57 9.37 -16.37
C ARG A 77 -2.35 10.67 -17.13
N GLY A 78 -1.35 11.44 -16.72
CA GLY A 78 -0.98 12.73 -17.32
C GLY A 78 -0.45 12.68 -18.76
N PHE A 79 -0.29 11.49 -19.36
CA PHE A 79 0.12 11.33 -20.76
C PHE A 79 -0.75 10.28 -21.49
N ARG A 80 -0.94 10.48 -22.80
CA ARG A 80 -1.80 9.64 -23.65
C ARG A 80 -0.96 8.66 -24.46
N LEU A 81 -1.22 7.37 -24.30
CA LEU A 81 -0.62 6.31 -25.12
C LEU A 81 -1.49 5.96 -26.33
N GLY A 82 -0.92 6.10 -27.52
CA GLY A 82 -1.50 5.70 -28.80
C GLY A 82 -1.60 4.18 -28.98
N LYS A 83 -2.34 3.73 -29.99
CA LYS A 83 -2.54 2.28 -30.24
C LYS A 83 -1.22 1.57 -30.55
N ILE A 84 -0.39 2.15 -31.40
CA ILE A 84 0.92 1.59 -31.79
C ILE A 84 1.85 1.51 -30.58
N GLN A 85 1.92 2.58 -29.78
CA GLN A 85 2.72 2.62 -28.55
C GLN A 85 2.33 1.53 -27.55
N ARG A 86 1.05 1.19 -27.45
CA ARG A 86 0.62 0.08 -26.59
C ARG A 86 1.17 -1.25 -27.11
N VAL A 87 1.10 -1.53 -28.40
CA VAL A 87 1.68 -2.77 -28.96
C VAL A 87 3.18 -2.83 -28.65
N GLN A 88 3.91 -1.74 -28.90
CA GLN A 88 5.34 -1.66 -28.61
C GLN A 88 5.66 -1.88 -27.12
N ILE A 89 4.90 -1.27 -26.20
CA ILE A 89 5.08 -1.48 -24.76
C ILE A 89 4.79 -2.93 -24.38
N TRP A 90 3.77 -3.56 -24.96
CA TRP A 90 3.46 -4.96 -24.69
C TRP A 90 4.62 -5.86 -25.08
N ASP A 91 5.19 -5.68 -26.28
CA ASP A 91 6.34 -6.45 -26.75
C ASP A 91 7.59 -6.25 -25.86
N ILE A 92 7.87 -5.00 -25.46
CA ILE A 92 8.94 -4.69 -24.50
C ILE A 92 8.71 -5.43 -23.17
N VAL A 93 7.48 -5.40 -22.63
CA VAL A 93 7.16 -6.05 -21.36
C VAL A 93 7.30 -7.56 -21.45
N GLN A 94 6.88 -8.19 -22.55
CA GLN A 94 7.03 -9.63 -22.75
C GLN A 94 8.52 -10.05 -22.76
N THR A 95 9.36 -9.31 -23.49
CA THR A 95 10.81 -9.58 -23.51
C THR A 95 11.48 -9.32 -22.16
N TYR A 96 11.04 -8.27 -21.45
CA TYR A 96 11.47 -7.96 -20.09
C TYR A 96 11.13 -9.09 -19.10
N GLU A 97 9.88 -9.57 -19.09
CA GLU A 97 9.47 -10.66 -18.21
C GLU A 97 10.20 -11.98 -18.52
N ALA A 98 10.41 -12.27 -19.80
CA ALA A 98 11.14 -13.46 -20.24
C ALA A 98 12.62 -13.44 -19.79
N GLU A 99 13.29 -12.29 -19.89
CA GLU A 99 14.67 -12.13 -19.42
C GLU A 99 14.77 -12.27 -17.89
N LEU A 100 13.90 -11.58 -17.14
CA LEU A 100 13.86 -11.72 -15.69
C LEU A 100 13.66 -13.18 -15.28
N HIS A 101 12.72 -13.86 -15.93
CA HIS A 101 12.44 -15.27 -15.66
C HIS A 101 13.66 -16.15 -15.97
N GLY A 102 14.35 -15.93 -17.10
CA GLY A 102 15.58 -16.64 -17.45
C GLY A 102 16.71 -16.46 -16.42
N LEU A 103 16.72 -15.34 -15.71
CA LEU A 103 17.66 -15.02 -14.63
C LEU A 103 17.19 -15.47 -13.24
N GLY A 104 16.02 -16.11 -13.14
CA GLY A 104 15.45 -16.56 -11.86
C GLY A 104 14.79 -15.46 -11.04
N TYR A 105 14.53 -14.29 -11.63
CA TYR A 105 13.84 -13.17 -11.01
C TYR A 105 12.38 -13.10 -11.44
N LYS A 106 11.55 -12.50 -10.58
CA LYS A 106 10.16 -12.17 -10.90
C LYS A 106 9.73 -10.91 -10.18
N HIS A 107 8.96 -10.07 -10.87
CA HIS A 107 8.32 -8.94 -10.21
C HIS A 107 7.27 -9.44 -9.20
N LEU A 108 7.23 -8.86 -8.01
CA LEU A 108 6.37 -9.35 -6.92
C LEU A 108 4.87 -9.31 -7.29
N GLY A 109 4.45 -8.32 -8.08
CA GLY A 109 3.08 -8.25 -8.60
C GLY A 109 2.72 -9.40 -9.55
N CYS A 110 3.67 -9.88 -10.35
CA CYS A 110 3.47 -11.04 -11.22
C CYS A 110 3.26 -12.31 -10.38
N PHE A 111 4.08 -12.51 -9.34
CA PHE A 111 3.90 -13.61 -8.39
C PHE A 111 2.52 -13.61 -7.72
N TYR A 112 2.01 -12.44 -7.31
CA TYR A 112 0.68 -12.36 -6.72
C TYR A 112 -0.42 -12.76 -7.70
N ASN A 113 -0.34 -12.33 -8.97
CA ASN A 113 -1.30 -12.72 -10.00
C ASN A 113 -1.23 -14.22 -10.30
N GLU A 114 -0.03 -14.78 -10.43
CA GLU A 114 0.16 -16.24 -10.60
C GLU A 114 -0.41 -17.04 -9.44
N LEU A 115 -0.20 -16.60 -8.20
CA LEU A 115 -0.78 -17.22 -7.01
C LEU A 115 -2.31 -17.18 -7.07
N VAL A 116 -2.89 -16.05 -7.50
CA VAL A 116 -4.35 -15.94 -7.69
C VAL A 116 -4.84 -16.95 -8.73
N HIS A 117 -4.17 -17.07 -9.87
CA HIS A 117 -4.54 -18.01 -10.94
C HIS A 117 -4.40 -19.47 -10.48
N TYR A 118 -3.34 -19.79 -9.75
CA TYR A 118 -3.12 -21.11 -9.16
C TYR A 118 -4.25 -21.48 -8.18
N LEU A 119 -4.59 -20.59 -7.25
CA LEU A 119 -5.63 -20.87 -6.25
C LEU A 119 -7.03 -20.94 -6.86
N ARG A 120 -7.29 -20.18 -7.93
CA ARG A 120 -8.55 -20.27 -8.68
C ARG A 120 -8.69 -21.59 -9.44
N SER A 121 -7.60 -22.11 -10.00
CA SER A 121 -7.58 -23.40 -10.70
C SER A 121 -7.56 -24.60 -9.74
N HIS A 122 -7.17 -24.39 -8.48
CA HIS A 122 -7.09 -25.43 -7.44
C HIS A 122 -7.86 -25.03 -6.18
N PRO A 123 -9.21 -25.02 -6.19
CA PRO A 123 -10.01 -24.63 -5.03
C PRO A 123 -9.76 -25.48 -3.77
N ASP A 124 -9.31 -26.73 -3.93
CA ASP A 124 -8.91 -27.63 -2.85
C ASP A 124 -7.62 -27.20 -2.13
N LYS A 125 -6.83 -26.31 -2.74
CA LYS A 125 -5.57 -25.78 -2.20
C LYS A 125 -5.73 -24.43 -1.51
N VAL A 126 -6.93 -23.86 -1.48
CA VAL A 126 -7.17 -22.57 -0.82
C VAL A 126 -6.90 -22.70 0.69
N PRO A 127 -5.95 -21.94 1.25
CA PRO A 127 -5.36 -22.27 2.56
C PRO A 127 -6.19 -21.79 3.75
N PHE A 128 -7.04 -20.76 3.58
CA PHE A 128 -7.75 -20.14 4.70
C PHE A 128 -9.25 -20.18 4.51
N ARG A 129 -9.96 -20.31 5.64
CA ARG A 129 -11.41 -20.17 5.69
C ARG A 129 -11.85 -18.73 5.98
N HIS A 130 -11.06 -18.04 6.79
CA HIS A 130 -11.34 -16.69 7.28
C HIS A 130 -10.04 -15.89 7.27
N ILE A 131 -10.09 -14.66 6.79
CA ILE A 131 -8.95 -13.73 6.72
C ILE A 131 -9.32 -12.44 7.44
N VAL A 132 -8.39 -11.97 8.26
CA VAL A 132 -8.43 -10.64 8.89
C VAL A 132 -7.27 -9.85 8.31
N ALA A 133 -7.55 -8.71 7.68
CA ALA A 133 -6.54 -7.83 7.14
C ALA A 133 -6.74 -6.41 7.68
N ASP A 134 -5.64 -5.83 8.18
CA ASP A 134 -5.58 -4.46 8.67
C ASP A 134 -4.81 -3.58 7.69
N GLU A 135 -4.96 -2.26 7.83
CA GLU A 135 -4.32 -1.24 6.99
C GLU A 135 -4.53 -1.45 5.48
N ILE A 136 -5.76 -1.81 5.09
CA ILE A 136 -6.08 -2.09 3.68
C ILE A 136 -5.85 -0.90 2.74
N GLN A 137 -5.76 0.34 3.26
CA GLN A 137 -5.41 1.51 2.46
C GLN A 137 -4.00 1.42 1.85
N ASP A 138 -3.11 0.61 2.43
CA ASP A 138 -1.76 0.37 1.91
C ASP A 138 -1.72 -0.80 0.91
N LEU A 139 -2.86 -1.47 0.71
CA LEU A 139 -2.99 -2.58 -0.22
C LEU A 139 -3.54 -2.09 -1.57
N GLY A 140 -2.69 -2.12 -2.58
CA GLY A 140 -3.11 -1.96 -3.98
C GLY A 140 -3.95 -3.14 -4.48
N LEU A 141 -4.61 -2.94 -5.61
CA LEU A 141 -5.54 -3.89 -6.23
C LEU A 141 -5.00 -5.32 -6.36
N VAL A 142 -3.73 -5.50 -6.73
CA VAL A 142 -3.09 -6.82 -6.87
C VAL A 142 -3.10 -7.58 -5.54
N LYS A 143 -2.71 -6.92 -4.45
CA LYS A 143 -2.67 -7.53 -3.11
C LYS A 143 -4.08 -7.83 -2.58
N LEU A 144 -5.06 -6.95 -2.86
CA LEU A 144 -6.45 -7.22 -2.51
C LEU A 144 -7.02 -8.43 -3.26
N ARG A 145 -6.71 -8.55 -4.56
CA ARG A 145 -7.10 -9.70 -5.38
C ARG A 145 -6.49 -11.00 -4.84
N MET A 146 -5.21 -10.95 -4.43
CA MET A 146 -4.54 -12.05 -3.75
C MET A 146 -5.26 -12.42 -2.44
N LEU A 147 -5.54 -11.44 -1.56
CA LEU A 147 -6.28 -11.68 -0.31
C LEU A 147 -7.63 -12.35 -0.58
N ARG A 148 -8.35 -11.93 -1.61
CA ARG A 148 -9.62 -12.56 -2.00
C ARG A 148 -9.45 -14.01 -2.48
N ALA A 149 -8.37 -14.33 -3.18
CA ALA A 149 -8.10 -15.70 -3.65
C ALA A 149 -7.67 -16.66 -2.52
N LEU A 150 -7.15 -16.12 -1.42
CA LEU A 150 -6.65 -16.90 -0.28
C LEU A 150 -7.75 -17.51 0.61
N ALA A 151 -9.02 -17.12 0.41
CA ALA A 151 -10.17 -17.74 1.07
C ALA A 151 -11.33 -17.97 0.09
N PRO A 152 -12.08 -19.08 0.21
CA PRO A 152 -13.26 -19.30 -0.62
C PRO A 152 -14.34 -18.27 -0.29
N ALA A 153 -15.18 -17.94 -1.27
CA ALA A 153 -16.33 -17.07 -1.05
C ALA A 153 -17.31 -17.73 -0.08
N ALA A 154 -17.46 -17.18 1.12
CA ALA A 154 -18.30 -17.74 2.17
C ALA A 154 -18.74 -16.66 3.17
N ARG A 155 -19.64 -17.02 4.09
CA ARG A 155 -20.01 -16.11 5.17
C ARG A 155 -18.81 -15.89 6.10
N ASN A 156 -18.55 -14.61 6.44
CA ASN A 156 -17.46 -14.17 7.31
C ASN A 156 -16.07 -14.56 6.79
N ASP A 157 -15.90 -14.70 5.48
CA ASP A 157 -14.63 -15.11 4.86
C ASP A 157 -13.54 -14.02 4.93
N LEU A 158 -13.91 -12.74 4.81
CA LEU A 158 -13.01 -11.60 4.94
C LEU A 158 -13.50 -10.62 6.02
N PHE A 159 -12.57 -10.15 6.84
CA PHE A 159 -12.73 -9.01 7.73
C PHE A 159 -11.61 -8.02 7.43
N LEU A 160 -11.97 -6.85 6.93
CA LEU A 160 -11.03 -5.84 6.44
C LEU A 160 -11.15 -4.57 7.28
N THR A 161 -10.03 -4.04 7.75
CA THR A 161 -9.95 -2.77 8.48
C THR A 161 -8.95 -1.84 7.82
N GLY A 162 -9.30 -0.56 7.80
CA GLY A 162 -8.45 0.49 7.25
C GLY A 162 -9.12 1.86 7.32
N ASP A 163 -8.34 2.89 7.04
CA ASP A 163 -8.75 4.28 7.06
C ASP A 163 -8.39 4.97 5.73
N PRO A 164 -9.40 5.33 4.90
CA PRO A 164 -9.16 6.05 3.65
C PRO A 164 -8.42 7.38 3.84
N LEU A 165 -8.55 8.03 5.00
CA LEU A 165 -7.88 9.31 5.29
C LEU A 165 -6.38 9.14 5.61
N GLN A 166 -5.93 7.91 5.89
CA GLN A 166 -4.51 7.61 6.19
C GLN A 166 -3.76 7.08 4.97
N LYS A 167 -4.37 7.16 3.79
CA LYS A 167 -3.76 6.74 2.54
C LYS A 167 -2.69 7.75 2.11
N ILE A 168 -1.43 7.38 2.28
CA ILE A 168 -0.27 8.22 1.92
C ILE A 168 0.32 7.91 0.54
N TYR A 169 0.01 6.73 -0.02
CA TYR A 169 0.51 6.31 -1.33
C TYR A 169 -0.56 6.40 -2.41
N PRO A 170 -0.21 6.90 -3.62
CA PRO A 170 -1.09 6.84 -4.77
C PRO A 170 -1.31 5.37 -5.18
N GLY A 171 -2.57 4.94 -5.27
CA GLY A 171 -2.93 3.57 -5.67
C GLY A 171 -4.43 3.32 -5.54
N ASP A 172 -5.01 2.46 -6.36
CA ASP A 172 -6.46 2.20 -6.32
C ASP A 172 -6.74 1.01 -5.41
N THR A 173 -6.98 1.27 -4.13
CA THR A 173 -7.66 0.33 -3.24
C THR A 173 -9.14 0.34 -3.64
N ASN A 174 -9.55 -0.61 -4.46
CA ASN A 174 -10.94 -0.74 -4.92
C ASN A 174 -11.43 -2.17 -4.75
N PHE A 175 -12.40 -2.39 -3.87
CA PHE A 175 -12.91 -3.73 -3.57
C PHE A 175 -13.62 -4.37 -4.74
N SER A 176 -14.46 -3.63 -5.46
CA SER A 176 -15.21 -4.15 -6.61
C SER A 176 -14.26 -4.69 -7.70
N LYS A 177 -13.21 -3.94 -8.03
CA LYS A 177 -12.16 -4.36 -8.97
C LYS A 177 -11.39 -5.58 -8.45
N ALA A 178 -11.24 -5.72 -7.13
CA ALA A 178 -10.59 -6.87 -6.49
C ALA A 178 -11.51 -8.11 -6.37
N ARG A 179 -12.76 -8.02 -6.84
CA ARG A 179 -13.81 -9.04 -6.65
C ARG A 179 -14.13 -9.30 -5.16
N ILE A 180 -13.95 -8.29 -4.33
CA ILE A 180 -14.36 -8.29 -2.93
C ILE A 180 -15.76 -7.67 -2.86
N GLU A 181 -16.76 -8.48 -2.55
CA GLU A 181 -18.14 -8.00 -2.48
C GLU A 181 -18.50 -7.52 -1.07
N VAL A 182 -18.55 -6.20 -0.88
CA VAL A 182 -19.07 -5.58 0.35
C VAL A 182 -20.53 -5.16 0.13
N ARG A 183 -21.47 -6.06 0.42
CA ARG A 183 -22.91 -5.79 0.23
C ARG A 183 -23.57 -5.20 1.49
N GLY A 184 -24.38 -4.15 1.30
CA GLY A 184 -25.31 -3.63 2.31
C GLY A 184 -24.64 -3.06 3.57
N ARG A 185 -25.18 -3.37 4.75
CA ARG A 185 -24.72 -2.84 6.06
C ARG A 185 -23.47 -3.53 6.63
N ARG A 186 -22.65 -4.16 5.77
CA ARG A 186 -21.46 -4.91 6.21
C ARG A 186 -20.25 -4.01 6.49
N SER A 187 -20.29 -2.76 6.06
CA SER A 187 -19.31 -1.75 6.44
C SER A 187 -19.75 -1.06 7.75
N ARG A 188 -18.79 -0.85 8.66
CA ARG A 188 -19.00 -0.10 9.89
C ARG A 188 -17.89 0.92 10.05
N LYS A 189 -18.26 2.21 10.08
CA LYS A 189 -17.32 3.29 10.39
C LYS A 189 -17.23 3.49 11.90
N LEU A 190 -16.02 3.45 12.44
CA LEU A 190 -15.76 3.75 13.86
C LEU A 190 -15.52 5.25 14.00
N LYS A 191 -16.41 5.92 14.73
CA LYS A 191 -16.40 7.39 14.88
C LYS A 191 -15.70 7.88 16.14
N ILE A 192 -15.48 7.00 17.11
CA ILE A 192 -14.91 7.36 18.41
C ILE A 192 -13.41 7.11 18.40
N ASN A 193 -12.64 8.16 18.57
CA ASN A 193 -11.20 8.09 18.75
C ASN A 193 -10.87 7.95 20.25
N HIS A 194 -10.19 6.86 20.59
CA HIS A 194 -9.78 6.56 21.96
C HIS A 194 -8.31 6.90 22.25
N ARG A 195 -7.54 7.30 21.23
CA ARG A 195 -6.09 7.54 21.31
C ARG A 195 -5.78 9.01 21.60
N THR A 196 -6.33 9.93 20.81
CA THR A 196 -5.98 11.36 20.83
C THR A 196 -7.04 12.20 21.53
N THR A 197 -6.63 13.38 22.02
CA THR A 197 -7.56 14.36 22.57
C THR A 197 -8.35 15.05 21.47
N GLU A 198 -9.48 15.64 21.85
CA GLU A 198 -10.35 16.37 20.93
C GLU A 198 -9.64 17.57 20.28
N GLN A 199 -8.74 18.23 21.01
CA GLN A 199 -7.91 19.32 20.50
C GLN A 199 -6.95 18.84 19.39
N ILE A 200 -6.22 17.74 19.63
CA ILE A 200 -5.31 17.14 18.64
C ILE A 200 -6.09 16.66 17.42
N ARG A 201 -7.24 16.00 17.62
CA ARG A 201 -8.10 15.52 16.53
C ARG A 201 -8.57 16.67 15.64
N ARG A 202 -9.09 17.74 16.23
CA ARG A 202 -9.57 18.92 15.48
C ARG A 202 -8.44 19.56 14.67
N TYR A 203 -7.28 19.73 15.29
CA TYR A 203 -6.12 20.30 14.64
C TYR A 203 -5.65 19.44 13.44
N ALA A 204 -5.55 18.12 13.63
CA ALA A 204 -5.15 17.19 12.57
C ALA A 204 -6.15 17.12 11.40
N LEU A 205 -7.45 17.28 11.68
CA LEU A 205 -8.48 17.21 10.63
C LEU A 205 -8.61 18.51 9.82
N GLN A 206 -8.33 19.68 10.41
CA GLN A 206 -8.47 20.97 9.73
C GLN A 206 -7.85 21.03 8.32
N PRO A 207 -6.58 20.64 8.09
CA PRO A 207 -5.97 20.74 6.77
C PRO A 207 -6.62 19.80 5.74
N ILE A 208 -7.21 18.69 6.19
CA ILE A 208 -7.79 17.68 5.29
C ILE A 208 -9.29 17.86 5.05
N LEU A 209 -9.99 18.72 5.80
CA LEU A 209 -11.45 18.90 5.64
C LEU A 209 -11.83 19.37 4.23
N GLN A 210 -10.99 20.20 3.59
CA GLN A 210 -11.26 20.79 2.28
C GLN A 210 -10.83 19.93 1.09
N LEU A 211 -10.04 18.87 1.31
CA LEU A 211 -9.59 18.00 0.22
C LEU A 211 -10.72 17.08 -0.25
N ASP A 212 -10.58 16.37 -1.37
CA ASP A 212 -11.52 15.30 -1.72
C ASP A 212 -10.84 13.96 -1.47
N PHE A 213 -11.55 13.01 -0.86
CA PHE A 213 -11.04 11.66 -0.62
C PHE A 213 -12.05 10.65 -1.14
N GLU A 214 -11.56 9.64 -1.82
CA GLU A 214 -12.33 8.46 -2.18
C GLU A 214 -12.23 7.42 -1.05
N ASP A 215 -13.30 6.68 -0.81
CA ASP A 215 -13.30 5.50 0.03
C ASP A 215 -12.79 4.26 -0.75
N PHE A 216 -12.87 3.09 -0.12
CA PHE A 216 -12.37 1.84 -0.69
C PHE A 216 -13.21 1.27 -1.84
N ASP A 217 -14.32 1.91 -2.20
CA ASP A 217 -15.14 1.57 -3.37
C ASP A 217 -15.02 2.61 -4.48
N GLY A 218 -14.30 3.72 -4.24
CA GLY A 218 -14.14 4.83 -5.19
C GLY A 218 -15.22 5.91 -5.06
N GLU A 219 -15.99 5.91 -3.96
CA GLU A 219 -16.99 6.94 -3.68
C GLU A 219 -16.43 8.03 -2.77
N MET A 220 -17.02 9.23 -2.78
CA MET A 220 -16.60 10.33 -1.91
C MET A 220 -16.73 9.99 -0.42
N ALA A 221 -15.61 9.97 0.30
CA ALA A 221 -15.54 9.65 1.71
C ALA A 221 -16.12 10.79 2.56
N ARG A 222 -17.13 10.47 3.38
CA ARG A 222 -17.63 11.38 4.42
C ARG A 222 -16.60 11.57 5.54
N LYS A 223 -16.41 12.82 5.97
CA LYS A 223 -15.43 13.24 6.98
C LYS A 223 -16.03 13.63 8.32
N ASP A 224 -17.35 13.53 8.44
CA ASP A 224 -18.12 14.04 9.55
C ASP A 224 -18.30 13.01 10.69
N GLY A 225 -18.41 13.55 11.91
CA GLY A 225 -18.81 12.78 13.08
C GLY A 225 -17.69 12.04 13.81
N TYR A 226 -16.41 12.21 13.45
CA TYR A 226 -15.31 11.77 14.32
C TYR A 226 -15.29 12.57 15.61
N ILE A 227 -15.19 11.91 16.76
CA ILE A 227 -15.13 12.54 18.09
C ILE A 227 -14.04 11.87 18.94
N SER A 228 -13.31 12.65 19.73
CA SER A 228 -12.45 12.12 20.78
C SER A 228 -13.11 12.30 22.15
N LEU A 229 -13.04 11.28 23.01
CA LEU A 229 -13.64 11.35 24.35
C LEU A 229 -12.75 12.07 25.37
N ARG A 230 -11.46 12.29 25.04
CA ARG A 230 -10.47 12.89 25.93
C ARG A 230 -10.28 14.36 25.59
N SER A 231 -10.12 15.19 26.61
CA SER A 231 -9.68 16.59 26.47
C SER A 231 -8.21 16.71 26.89
N GLY A 232 -7.48 17.61 26.25
CA GLY A 232 -6.09 17.91 26.59
C GLY A 232 -5.69 19.32 26.19
N THR A 233 -4.39 19.56 26.15
CA THR A 233 -3.84 20.83 25.69
C THR A 233 -4.07 21.03 24.18
N ILE A 234 -4.13 22.30 23.78
CA ILE A 234 -4.18 22.67 22.37
C ILE A 234 -2.77 22.45 21.78
N PRO A 235 -2.64 21.87 20.57
CA PRO A 235 -1.36 21.80 19.88
C PRO A 235 -0.77 23.20 19.66
N ASN A 236 0.51 23.37 19.99
CA ASN A 236 1.27 24.60 19.74
C ASN A 236 2.27 24.38 18.61
N TYR A 237 2.65 25.46 17.92
CA TYR A 237 3.69 25.46 16.90
C TYR A 237 4.71 26.54 17.26
N GLU A 238 5.98 26.19 17.26
CA GLU A 238 7.10 27.10 17.52
C GLU A 238 7.96 27.20 16.25
N LEU A 239 8.47 28.40 15.97
CA LEU A 239 9.29 28.68 14.79
C LEU A 239 10.72 29.00 15.23
N PHE A 240 11.69 28.39 14.55
CA PHE A 240 13.11 28.55 14.84
C PHE A 240 13.84 29.07 13.61
N SER A 241 14.94 29.80 13.84
CA SER A 241 15.72 30.38 12.74
C SER A 241 16.73 29.40 12.14
N SER A 242 17.01 28.30 12.85
CA SER A 242 17.93 27.24 12.44
C SER A 242 17.46 25.86 12.94
N VAL A 243 17.97 24.79 12.31
CA VAL A 243 17.70 23.41 12.72
C VAL A 243 18.32 23.13 14.10
N GLU A 244 19.47 23.76 14.39
CA GLU A 244 20.16 23.66 15.66
C GLU A 244 19.30 24.21 16.81
N GLU A 245 18.70 25.39 16.65
CA GLU A 245 17.78 25.97 17.64
C GLU A 245 16.54 25.10 17.87
N GLU A 246 15.96 24.54 16.81
CA GLU A 246 14.82 23.62 16.91
C GLU A 246 15.21 22.35 17.70
N MET A 247 16.37 21.77 17.38
CA MET A 247 16.88 20.58 18.07
C MET A 247 17.13 20.83 19.56
N ASP A 248 17.74 21.96 19.91
CA ASP A 248 17.98 22.34 21.30
C ASP A 248 16.66 22.49 22.07
N TRP A 249 15.67 23.15 21.49
CA TRP A 249 14.34 23.30 22.07
C TRP A 249 13.61 21.96 22.25
N VAL A 250 13.69 21.06 21.26
CA VAL A 250 13.11 19.71 21.35
C VAL A 250 13.77 18.92 22.49
N LEU A 251 15.10 18.99 22.60
CA LEU A 251 15.84 18.31 23.67
C LEU A 251 15.46 18.85 25.06
N GLU A 252 15.37 20.17 25.21
CA GLU A 252 14.93 20.81 26.44
C GLU A 252 13.49 20.40 26.80
N SER A 253 12.58 20.43 25.83
CA SER A 253 11.19 20.00 26.00
C SER A 253 11.08 18.54 26.46
N VAL A 254 11.81 17.63 25.81
CA VAL A 254 11.84 16.20 26.20
C VAL A 254 12.39 16.05 27.61
N ARG A 255 13.45 16.78 27.98
CA ARG A 255 13.99 16.78 29.36
C ARG A 255 12.96 17.28 30.36
N TYR A 256 12.31 18.42 30.08
CA TYR A 256 11.27 18.99 30.93
C TYR A 256 10.14 18.00 31.21
N TYR A 257 9.58 17.36 30.18
CA TYR A 257 8.51 16.38 30.35
C TYR A 257 8.96 15.08 31.01
N THR A 258 10.21 14.67 30.82
CA THR A 258 10.76 13.46 31.46
C THR A 258 10.98 13.68 32.96
N VAL A 259 11.46 14.85 33.37
CA VAL A 259 11.63 15.23 34.79
C VAL A 259 10.27 15.45 35.45
N SER A 260 9.37 16.20 34.79
CA SER A 260 8.03 16.50 35.30
C SER A 260 7.11 15.28 35.40
N ARG A 261 7.34 14.23 34.60
CA ARG A 261 6.64 12.94 34.78
C ARG A 261 7.14 12.12 35.97
N ARG A 262 8.41 12.28 36.39
CA ARG A 262 8.94 11.58 37.58
C ARG A 262 8.36 12.15 38.88
N SER A 263 8.02 13.44 38.91
CA SER A 263 7.34 14.09 40.04
C SER A 263 5.84 13.79 40.13
N LEU A 264 5.24 13.15 39.12
CA LEU A 264 3.82 12.75 39.09
C LEU A 264 3.58 11.26 39.37
N ARG A 265 4.54 10.50 39.92
CA ARG A 265 4.22 9.17 40.47
C ARG A 265 3.16 9.36 41.56
N PRO A 266 2.00 8.69 41.50
CA PRO A 266 1.05 8.75 42.58
C PRO A 266 1.73 8.21 43.84
N LEU A 267 1.66 8.98 44.93
CA LEU A 267 1.79 8.43 46.27
C LEU A 267 0.91 7.17 46.29
N GLN A 268 1.55 6.02 46.47
CA GLN A 268 0.85 4.79 46.78
C GLN A 268 0.04 5.08 48.04
N ASN A 269 -1.30 5.12 47.90
CA ASN A 269 -2.14 5.12 49.09
C ASN A 269 -2.04 3.74 49.75
N PRO A 270 -1.98 3.71 51.10
CA PRO A 270 -1.78 2.50 51.90
C PRO A 270 -2.89 1.47 51.76
#